data_AF-X1AQJ0-F1
#
_entry.id   AF-X1AQJ0-F1
#
_cell.length_a   1.000
_cell.length_b   1.000
_cell.length_c   1.000
_cell.angle_alpha   90.00
_cell.angle_beta   90.00
_cell.angle_gamma   90.00
#
_symmetry.space_group_name_H-M   'P 1'
#
loop_
_entity.id
_entity.type
_entity.pdbx_description
1 polymer ?
#
loop_
_entity_poly.entity_id
_entity_poly.type
_entity_poly.pdbx_seq_one_letter_code
_entity_poly.pdbx_strand_id
1 'polypeptide(L)'
;MSTKKSNIENLVQEFLLDEGILREKIPNIDSSYEFGFIFSFPPGTKDQNMRVFKLKHKNFITISLFTQISKPRIKALNSLKDDKKNLFFREIRRFFLIKEVYFRIDIQNYRYE
;
A
#
# COMPACT_ATOMS: atom_id res chain seq x y z
N MET A 1 -15.30 -10.92 -32.44
CA MET A 1 -14.19 -11.48 -31.63
C MET A 1 -14.06 -10.63 -30.37
N SER A 2 -14.70 -11.02 -29.25
CA SER A 2 -14.62 -10.28 -27.99
C SER A 2 -13.31 -10.61 -27.29
N THR A 3 -12.58 -9.56 -26.96
CA THR A 3 -11.18 -9.54 -26.57
C THR A 3 -11.02 -9.94 -25.10
N LYS A 4 -10.01 -10.79 -24.82
CA LYS A 4 -9.56 -11.33 -23.51
C LYS A 4 -9.13 -10.28 -22.45
N LYS A 5 -9.71 -9.08 -22.42
CA LYS A 5 -9.72 -8.20 -21.23
C LYS A 5 -10.89 -8.68 -20.37
N SER A 6 -10.78 -9.19 -19.14
CA SER A 6 -9.73 -9.12 -18.14
C SER A 6 -9.95 -10.25 -17.12
N ASN A 7 -9.35 -11.42 -17.33
CA ASN A 7 -9.53 -12.54 -16.40
C ASN A 7 -8.98 -12.21 -15.00
N ILE A 8 -7.92 -11.39 -14.93
CA ILE A 8 -7.25 -11.06 -13.67
C ILE A 8 -7.99 -9.97 -12.90
N GLU A 9 -8.55 -8.94 -13.55
CA GLU A 9 -9.34 -7.92 -12.82
C GLU A 9 -10.55 -8.57 -12.16
N ASN A 10 -11.28 -9.41 -12.90
CA ASN A 10 -12.44 -10.12 -12.37
C ASN A 10 -12.04 -11.05 -11.23
N LEU A 11 -10.97 -11.84 -11.39
CA LEU A 11 -10.48 -12.73 -10.34
C LEU A 11 -10.10 -11.98 -9.06
N VAL A 12 -9.39 -10.86 -9.18
CA VAL A 12 -9.04 -10.02 -8.02
C VAL A 12 -10.29 -9.43 -7.39
N GLN A 13 -11.23 -8.94 -8.20
CA GLN A 13 -12.47 -8.35 -7.69
C GLN A 13 -13.34 -9.37 -6.96
N GLU A 14 -13.53 -10.56 -7.55
CA GLU A 14 -14.28 -11.67 -6.96
C GLU A 14 -13.64 -12.10 -5.64
N PHE A 15 -12.32 -12.31 -5.60
CA PHE A 15 -11.62 -12.64 -4.36
C PHE A 15 -11.86 -11.60 -3.25
N LEU A 16 -11.72 -10.30 -3.56
CA LEU A 16 -11.91 -9.24 -2.57
C LEU A 16 -13.37 -9.13 -2.10
N LEU A 17 -14.34 -9.46 -2.98
CA LEU A 17 -15.76 -9.49 -2.65
C LEU A 17 -16.12 -10.68 -1.77
N ASP A 18 -15.62 -11.87 -2.11
CA ASP A 18 -15.86 -13.12 -1.37
C ASP A 18 -15.31 -13.03 0.06
N GLU A 19 -14.14 -12.41 0.21
CA GLU A 19 -13.54 -12.12 1.53
C GLU A 19 -14.23 -10.96 2.27
N GLY A 20 -15.16 -10.24 1.64
CA GLY A 20 -15.88 -9.11 2.24
C GLY A 20 -14.99 -7.90 2.55
N ILE A 21 -13.83 -7.79 1.90
CA ILE A 21 -12.82 -6.74 2.16
C ILE A 21 -12.74 -5.66 1.09
N LEU A 22 -13.40 -5.86 -0.07
CA LEU A 22 -13.45 -4.84 -1.12
C LEU A 22 -14.13 -3.57 -0.61
N ARG A 23 -13.49 -2.41 -0.81
CA ARG A 23 -14.08 -1.10 -0.51
C ARG A 23 -14.60 -0.44 -1.79
N GLU A 24 -13.70 -0.18 -2.73
CA GLU A 24 -14.02 0.54 -3.98
C GLU A 24 -12.99 0.27 -5.07
N LYS A 25 -13.31 0.63 -6.32
CA LYS A 25 -12.30 0.77 -7.38
C LYS A 25 -11.48 2.05 -7.11
N ILE A 26 -10.21 2.06 -7.49
CA ILE A 26 -9.37 3.26 -7.31
C ILE A 26 -10.00 4.43 -8.09
N PRO A 27 -10.38 5.54 -7.42
CA PRO A 27 -11.01 6.67 -8.08
C PRO A 27 -10.00 7.41 -8.96
N ASN A 28 -10.46 7.94 -10.09
CA ASN A 28 -9.64 8.71 -11.03
C ASN A 28 -8.36 7.98 -11.46
N ILE A 29 -8.49 6.68 -11.73
CA ILE A 29 -7.34 5.86 -12.12
C ILE A 29 -6.71 6.45 -13.40
N ASP A 30 -5.42 6.75 -13.34
CA ASP A 30 -4.70 7.30 -14.49
C ASP A 30 -4.67 6.26 -15.63
N SER A 31 -4.58 6.76 -16.85
CA SER A 31 -4.38 6.03 -18.10
C SER A 31 -3.19 5.05 -18.07
N SER A 32 -2.25 5.18 -17.14
CA SER A 32 -1.14 4.24 -16.93
C SER A 32 -1.57 2.90 -16.31
N TYR A 33 -2.73 2.86 -15.65
CA TYR A 33 -3.27 1.68 -15.00
C TYR A 33 -4.17 0.87 -15.93
N GLU A 34 -4.14 -0.45 -15.76
CA GLU A 34 -5.09 -1.37 -16.39
C GLU A 34 -6.33 -1.54 -15.50
N PHE A 35 -6.14 -1.77 -14.20
CA PHE A 35 -7.19 -1.78 -13.19
C PHE A 35 -6.60 -1.49 -11.80
N GLY A 36 -7.47 -1.20 -10.82
CA GLY A 36 -7.08 -1.14 -9.42
C GLY A 36 -8.26 -1.03 -8.45
N PHE A 37 -8.04 -1.56 -7.26
CA PHE A 37 -9.02 -1.65 -6.17
C PHE A 37 -8.42 -1.17 -4.85
N ILE A 38 -9.27 -0.63 -3.99
CA ILE A 38 -9.00 -0.34 -2.60
C ILE A 38 -9.73 -1.40 -1.77
N PHE A 39 -9.02 -2.02 -0.84
CA PHE A 39 -9.57 -3.04 0.05
C PHE A 39 -9.08 -2.81 1.48
N SER A 40 -9.81 -3.33 2.46
CA SER A 40 -9.49 -3.15 3.87
C SER A 40 -9.00 -4.43 4.52
N PHE A 41 -7.78 -4.41 5.05
CA PHE A 41 -7.18 -5.58 5.68
C PHE A 41 -6.26 -5.18 6.85
N PRO A 42 -6.20 -5.96 7.95
CA PRO A 42 -7.09 -7.09 8.27
C PRO A 42 -8.53 -6.61 8.53
N PRO A 43 -9.55 -7.48 8.40
CA PRO A 43 -10.92 -7.10 8.72
C PRO A 43 -11.06 -6.76 10.22
N GLY A 44 -11.87 -5.73 10.53
CA GLY A 44 -12.19 -5.33 11.90
C GLY A 44 -11.76 -3.91 12.25
N THR A 45 -11.59 -3.63 13.54
CA THR A 45 -11.36 -2.25 14.06
C THR A 45 -9.95 -1.71 13.85
N LYS A 46 -9.03 -2.55 13.37
CA LYS A 46 -7.64 -2.20 13.05
C LYS A 46 -7.36 -2.36 11.56
N ASP A 47 -8.41 -2.18 10.75
CA ASP A 47 -8.32 -2.32 9.32
C ASP A 47 -7.43 -1.23 8.70
N GLN A 48 -6.78 -1.58 7.60
CA GLN A 48 -5.94 -0.67 6.85
C GLN A 48 -6.39 -0.68 5.40
N ASN A 49 -6.53 0.52 4.83
CA ASN A 49 -6.85 0.67 3.42
C ASN A 49 -5.59 0.36 2.58
N MET A 50 -5.60 -0.81 1.99
CA MET A 50 -4.60 -1.30 1.05
C MET A 50 -5.08 -1.10 -0.38
N ARG A 51 -4.16 -1.16 -1.34
CA ARG A 51 -4.45 -1.06 -2.76
C ARG A 51 -3.91 -2.26 -3.50
N VAL A 52 -4.66 -2.78 -4.45
CA VAL A 52 -4.17 -3.74 -5.44
C VAL A 52 -4.39 -3.17 -6.82
N PHE A 53 -3.38 -3.19 -7.68
CA PHE A 53 -3.47 -2.61 -9.01
C PHE A 53 -2.54 -3.26 -10.02
N LYS A 54 -2.83 -3.05 -11.30
CA LYS A 54 -2.00 -3.47 -12.43
C LYS A 54 -1.73 -2.28 -13.34
N LEU A 55 -0.48 -2.13 -13.79
CA LEU A 55 -0.11 -1.15 -14.80
C LEU A 55 -0.14 -1.78 -16.20
N LYS A 56 -0.55 -1.02 -17.22
CA LYS A 56 -0.77 -1.53 -18.60
C LYS A 56 0.44 -2.24 -19.23
N HIS A 57 1.65 -1.84 -18.83
CA HIS A 57 2.91 -2.36 -19.40
C HIS A 57 3.67 -3.26 -18.42
N LYS A 58 3.00 -3.79 -17.39
CA LYS A 58 3.62 -4.66 -16.38
C LYS A 58 2.87 -5.97 -16.27
N ASN A 59 3.62 -7.07 -16.22
CA ASN A 59 3.09 -8.43 -16.13
C ASN A 59 2.85 -8.92 -14.69
N PHE A 60 2.76 -8.02 -13.73
CA PHE A 60 2.48 -8.31 -12.33
C PHE A 60 1.41 -7.37 -11.79
N ILE A 61 0.81 -7.75 -10.66
CA ILE A 61 -0.02 -6.87 -9.83
C ILE A 61 0.85 -6.34 -8.69
N THR A 62 0.56 -5.13 -8.24
CA THR A 62 1.16 -4.54 -7.05
C THR A 62 0.11 -4.50 -5.96
N ILE A 63 0.46 -4.97 -4.76
CA ILE A 63 -0.30 -4.74 -3.55
C ILE A 63 0.50 -3.76 -2.71
N SER A 64 -0.09 -2.63 -2.32
CA SER A 64 0.62 -1.61 -1.53
C SER A 64 -0.20 -1.07 -0.37
N LEU A 65 0.52 -0.58 0.64
CA LEU A 65 -0.02 -0.03 1.86
C LEU A 65 0.67 1.30 2.17
N PHE A 66 -0.05 2.39 2.01
CA PHE A 66 0.47 3.72 2.34
C PHE A 66 0.29 3.99 3.82
N THR A 67 1.40 4.18 4.54
CA THR A 67 1.38 4.48 5.97
C THR A 67 1.88 5.88 6.27
N GLN A 68 1.02 6.67 6.93
CA GLN A 68 1.37 7.97 7.49
C GLN A 68 1.56 7.83 9.00
N ILE A 69 2.71 8.24 9.52
CA ILE A 69 2.92 8.29 10.97
C ILE A 69 2.00 9.36 11.56
N SER A 70 1.29 9.03 12.64
CA SER A 70 0.34 9.94 13.27
C SER A 70 1.04 11.15 13.89
N LYS A 71 0.35 12.31 13.91
CA LYS A 71 0.89 13.57 14.46
C LYS A 71 1.46 13.42 15.89
N PRO A 72 0.82 12.70 16.84
CA PRO A 72 1.40 12.51 18.18
C PRO A 72 2.74 11.77 18.14
N ARG A 73 2.87 10.74 17.28
CA ARG A 73 4.11 9.98 17.13
C ARG A 73 5.20 10.79 16.44
N ILE A 74 4.85 11.64 15.47
CA ILE A 74 5.79 12.58 14.85
C ILE A 74 6.35 13.56 15.89
N LYS A 75 5.51 14.12 16.76
CA LYS A 75 5.96 15.01 17.85
C LYS A 75 6.94 14.28 18.77
N ALA A 76 6.62 13.04 19.15
CA ALA A 76 7.52 12.22 19.96
C ALA A 76 8.86 11.97 19.25
N LEU A 77 8.85 11.56 17.97
CA LEU A 77 10.05 11.34 17.16
C LEU A 77 10.94 12.58 17.07
N ASN A 78 10.33 13.75 16.88
CA ASN A 78 11.07 15.02 16.76
C ASN A 78 11.57 15.56 18.10
N SER A 79 11.03 15.09 19.22
CA SER A 79 11.52 15.45 20.56
C SER A 79 12.75 14.64 20.99
N LEU A 80 13.13 13.61 20.23
CA LEU A 80 14.32 12.81 20.52
C LEU A 80 15.59 13.65 20.27
N LYS A 81 16.51 13.62 21.22
CA LYS A 81 17.87 14.15 21.05
C LYS A 81 18.67 13.23 20.12
N ASP A 82 19.65 13.80 19.42
CA ASP A 82 20.58 13.12 18.51
C ASP A 82 19.93 12.52 17.24
N ASP A 83 20.71 11.75 16.47
CA ASP A 83 20.32 11.03 15.25
C ASP A 83 19.29 9.88 15.47
N LYS A 84 18.57 9.86 16.60
CA LYS A 84 17.62 8.79 16.92
C LYS A 84 16.44 8.71 15.96
N LYS A 85 16.05 9.84 15.34
CA LYS A 85 15.06 9.85 14.25
C LYS A 85 15.59 9.08 13.04
N ASN A 86 16.85 9.30 12.65
CA ASN A 86 17.49 8.60 11.54
C ASN A 86 17.63 7.11 11.86
N LEU A 87 17.97 6.76 13.11
CA LEU A 87 18.00 5.38 13.59
C LEU A 87 16.63 4.70 13.42
N PHE A 88 15.53 5.34 13.84
CA PHE A 88 14.18 4.78 13.69
C PHE A 88 13.85 4.40 12.25
N PHE A 89 14.10 5.30 11.29
CA PHE A 89 13.84 4.99 9.87
C PHE A 89 14.82 3.96 9.30
N ARG A 90 16.05 3.87 9.81
CA ARG A 90 17.00 2.81 9.45
C ARG A 90 16.53 1.44 9.93
N GLU A 91 15.95 1.35 11.12
CA GLU A 91 15.38 0.10 11.63
C GLU A 91 14.15 -0.32 10.82
N ILE A 92 13.28 0.62 10.43
CA ILE A 92 12.17 0.32 9.49
C ILE A 92 12.70 -0.23 8.17
N ARG A 93 13.72 0.42 7.60
CA ARG A 93 14.37 -0.04 6.36
C ARG A 93 14.90 -1.46 6.52
N ARG A 94 15.61 -1.73 7.60
CA ARG A 94 16.16 -3.07 7.89
C ARG A 94 15.04 -4.10 8.02
N PHE A 95 13.96 -3.75 8.71
CA PHE A 95 12.79 -4.62 8.87
C PHE A 95 12.17 -4.99 7.52
N PHE A 96 11.93 -4.00 6.64
CA PHE A 96 11.36 -4.28 5.32
C PHE A 96 12.29 -5.10 4.41
N LEU A 97 13.60 -4.86 4.48
CA LEU A 97 14.58 -5.71 3.77
C LEU A 97 14.51 -7.17 4.23
N ILE A 98 14.40 -7.43 5.53
CA ILE A 98 14.27 -8.79 6.09
C ILE A 98 12.94 -9.44 5.67
N LYS A 99 11.89 -8.63 5.48
CA LYS A 99 10.58 -9.11 5.01
C LYS A 99 10.48 -9.28 3.50
N GLU A 100 11.55 -8.99 2.76
CA GLU A 100 11.63 -9.14 1.31
C GLU A 100 10.53 -8.37 0.56
N VAL A 101 10.13 -7.21 1.11
CA VAL A 101 9.14 -6.34 0.47
C VAL A 101 9.83 -5.16 -0.22
N TYR A 102 9.26 -4.71 -1.33
CA TYR A 102 9.60 -3.40 -1.87
C TYR A 102 9.04 -2.32 -0.95
N PHE A 103 9.83 -1.28 -0.72
CA PHE A 103 9.41 -0.17 0.13
C PHE A 103 9.97 1.17 -0.35
N ARG A 104 9.30 2.25 0.03
CA ARG A 104 9.74 3.63 -0.12
C ARG A 104 9.55 4.33 1.23
N ILE A 105 10.61 4.96 1.73
CA ILE A 105 10.56 5.74 2.97
C ILE A 105 10.78 7.21 2.64
N ASP A 106 9.84 8.05 3.05
CA ASP A 106 9.93 9.50 2.99
C ASP A 106 10.05 10.06 4.41
N ILE A 107 11.30 10.27 4.82
CA ILE A 107 11.66 10.76 6.16
C ILE A 107 11.19 12.21 6.37
N GLN A 108 11.12 13.00 5.29
CA GLN A 108 10.71 14.41 5.35
C GLN A 108 9.22 14.52 5.65
N ASN A 109 8.41 13.66 5.04
CA ASN A 109 6.95 13.67 5.21
C ASN A 109 6.44 12.63 6.24
N TYR A 110 7.34 11.87 6.88
CA TYR A 110 7.00 10.81 7.85
C TYR A 110 6.04 9.76 7.26
N ARG A 111 6.31 9.37 6.02
CA ARG A 111 5.52 8.38 5.27
C ARG A 111 6.40 7.21 4.87
N TYR A 112 5.78 6.04 4.76
CA TYR A 112 6.37 4.92 4.08
C TYR A 112 5.29 4.10 3.37
N GLU A 113 5.71 3.43 2.31
CA GLU A 113 4.93 2.48 1.51
C GLU A 113 5.76 1.21 1.33
#